data_AF-A0A820WYI5-F1
#
_entry.id   AF-A0A820WYI5-F1
#
_cell.length_a   1.000
_cell.length_b   1.000
_cell.length_c   1.000
_cell.angle_alpha   90.00
_cell.angle_beta   90.00
_cell.angle_gamma   90.00
#
_symmetry.space_group_name_H-M   'P 1'
#
loop_
_entity.id
_entity.type
_entity.pdbx_description
1 polymer ?
#
loop_
_entity_poly.entity_id
_entity_poly.type
_entity_poly.pdbx_seq_one_letter_code
_entity_poly.pdbx_strand_id
1 'polypeptide(L)'
;MKIAHDEKIENPTEEQMVLDLTSDQEENVEEFLRDIFFAQEQGEIVNKNNWQSALYRKIGSKSHQTGVIQSQETSIKNMLKMAKVLFGLNFVDHPPTHRRGTWRKLVSSQRKKAIMACFRMAPLHSVPRHRAMNMFLRAYRELWLEAEEDTRARLIEHLCEEYQEVNDQEVTTIKEESETETENLALTTTIKPDPLKQLLQCLNRAATTAQVFSITEDVVYLSYATIMSKSCVISEDDDDNGAEEVQSFQEQEMEKQKLLYEQNRLANRGAAETVLLYISASKGENNEMLQRTLQLGISLLHGGNRQVQKRMLDYLRETKDVGCFTSLATLMANCSVLDLDTFERCIKAEVLGVGADGMAGEKNLHDADFTISLFRFCQLLCEGHNLEFQNYLRSQTGSNTNVNIIICTVDYLLSLQESLMDFYWHYSGKETVDAHGKENFCRAINVAKQVFNTLTEYIQGPCPQNQLALANSRLWDAISGFLYIFSHMQRKLSQDPLQIELLRELMKLQKDMIIMLLSMLEGNVLNGPSNLF
;
A
#
# COMPACT_ATOMS: atom_id res chain seq x y z
N MET A 1 20.83 -11.03 -52.99
CA MET A 1 21.46 -9.70 -52.93
C MET A 1 21.79 -9.41 -51.48
N LYS A 2 22.95 -8.80 -51.21
CA LYS A 2 23.77 -8.88 -49.99
C LYS A 2 23.14 -8.38 -48.68
N ILE A 3 23.67 -8.95 -47.60
CA ILE A 3 23.57 -8.61 -46.16
C ILE A 3 24.41 -7.35 -45.83
N ALA A 4 23.93 -6.51 -44.90
CA ALA A 4 24.73 -5.62 -44.00
C ALA A 4 23.75 -5.08 -42.91
N HIS A 5 23.71 -5.64 -41.71
CA HIS A 5 24.47 -5.31 -40.48
C HIS A 5 24.32 -3.88 -39.96
N ASP A 6 23.52 -3.77 -38.90
CA ASP A 6 23.50 -2.72 -37.86
C ASP A 6 24.85 -2.61 -37.15
N GLU A 7 25.34 -1.38 -36.98
CA GLU A 7 26.28 -1.01 -35.90
C GLU A 7 25.71 0.21 -35.16
N LYS A 8 25.42 -0.01 -33.87
CA LYS A 8 25.05 1.01 -32.90
C LYS A 8 26.25 1.91 -32.64
N ILE A 9 26.05 3.22 -32.80
CA ILE A 9 26.99 4.23 -32.29
C ILE A 9 26.74 4.33 -30.78
N GLU A 10 27.60 3.71 -29.97
CA GLU A 10 27.72 4.01 -28.54
C GLU A 10 28.40 5.37 -28.39
N ASN A 11 27.70 6.35 -27.79
CA ASN A 11 28.33 7.59 -27.35
C ASN A 11 29.29 7.27 -26.20
N PRO A 12 30.57 7.68 -26.28
CA PRO A 12 31.54 7.41 -25.23
C PRO A 12 31.14 8.15 -23.95
N THR A 13 31.35 7.50 -22.81
CA THR A 13 31.08 8.05 -21.49
C THR A 13 32.00 9.26 -21.22
N GLU A 14 31.53 10.24 -20.43
CA GLU A 14 32.32 11.44 -20.10
C GLU A 14 33.72 11.10 -19.52
N GLU A 15 33.88 9.93 -18.90
CA GLU A 15 35.18 9.42 -18.44
C GLU A 15 36.13 9.04 -19.59
N GLN A 16 35.64 8.50 -20.70
CA GLN A 16 36.44 8.20 -21.90
C GLN A 16 36.89 9.50 -22.60
N MET A 17 36.02 10.50 -22.70
CA MET A 17 36.38 11.81 -23.28
C MET A 17 37.42 12.56 -22.43
N VAL A 18 37.36 12.45 -21.10
CA VAL A 18 38.35 13.05 -20.19
C VAL A 18 39.70 12.32 -20.28
N LEU A 19 39.70 10.99 -20.44
CA LEU A 19 40.92 10.20 -20.68
C LEU A 19 41.59 10.57 -22.01
N ASP A 20 40.81 10.71 -23.09
CA ASP A 20 41.33 11.10 -24.41
C ASP A 20 41.89 12.54 -24.40
N LEU A 21 41.22 13.48 -23.73
CA LEU A 21 41.72 14.86 -23.54
C LEU A 21 43.02 14.92 -22.72
N THR A 22 43.20 14.02 -21.74
CA THR A 22 44.46 13.95 -20.98
C THR A 22 45.58 13.26 -21.77
N SER A 23 45.27 12.32 -22.65
CA SER A 23 46.24 11.68 -23.55
C SER A 23 46.79 12.67 -24.57
N ASP A 24 45.91 13.48 -25.18
CA ASP A 24 46.30 14.51 -26.16
C ASP A 24 47.19 15.59 -25.52
N GLN A 25 46.94 15.98 -24.26
CA GLN A 25 47.82 16.92 -23.56
C GLN A 25 49.17 16.31 -23.17
N GLU A 26 49.24 15.00 -22.92
CA GLU A 26 50.49 14.31 -22.61
C GLU A 26 51.40 14.17 -23.83
N GLU A 27 50.85 13.88 -25.02
CA GLU A 27 51.62 13.83 -26.26
C GLU A 27 52.19 15.21 -26.64
N ASN A 28 51.38 16.27 -26.50
CA ASN A 28 51.82 17.66 -26.73
C ASN A 28 52.96 18.09 -25.79
N VAL A 29 52.94 17.62 -24.52
CA VAL A 29 54.02 17.89 -23.56
C VAL A 29 55.27 17.06 -23.86
N GLU A 30 55.12 15.83 -24.36
CA GLU A 30 56.26 15.01 -24.81
C GLU A 30 56.94 15.63 -26.04
N GLU A 31 56.16 16.15 -27.00
CA GLU A 31 56.66 16.86 -28.19
C GLU A 31 57.39 18.16 -27.81
N PHE A 32 56.82 18.96 -26.91
CA PHE A 32 57.47 20.17 -26.39
C PHE A 32 58.79 19.87 -25.65
N LEU A 33 58.86 18.77 -24.88
CA LEU A 33 60.09 18.35 -24.23
C LEU A 33 61.13 17.86 -25.26
N ARG A 34 60.71 17.17 -26.33
CA ARG A 34 61.60 16.80 -27.44
C ARG A 34 62.19 18.06 -28.11
N ASP A 35 61.35 19.07 -28.39
CA ASP A 35 61.77 20.33 -29.01
C ASP A 35 62.76 21.14 -28.14
N ILE A 36 62.55 21.21 -26.83
CA ILE A 36 63.49 21.88 -25.90
C ILE A 36 64.83 21.16 -25.85
N PHE A 37 64.84 19.82 -25.87
CA PHE A 37 66.08 19.06 -25.87
C PHE A 37 66.83 19.19 -27.21
N PHE A 38 66.12 19.25 -28.35
CA PHE A 38 66.72 19.54 -29.66
C PHE A 38 67.29 20.97 -29.74
N ALA A 39 66.58 21.96 -29.19
CA ALA A 39 67.06 23.34 -29.12
C ALA A 39 68.31 23.48 -28.23
N GLN A 40 68.45 22.65 -27.19
CA GLN A 40 69.65 22.62 -26.32
C GLN A 40 70.89 22.01 -26.98
N GLU A 41 70.75 21.11 -27.96
CA GLU A 41 71.89 20.57 -28.73
C GLU A 41 72.47 21.57 -29.74
N GLN A 42 71.66 22.52 -30.23
CA GLN A 42 72.10 23.55 -31.20
C GLN A 42 72.73 24.79 -30.55
N GLY A 43 72.84 24.85 -29.23
CA GLY A 43 73.65 25.86 -28.54
C GLY A 43 73.03 27.25 -28.45
N GLU A 44 71.71 27.40 -28.58
CA GLU A 44 71.04 28.67 -28.33
C GLU A 44 70.23 28.68 -27.02
N ILE A 45 70.56 29.67 -26.18
CA ILE A 45 69.83 30.16 -24.99
C ILE A 45 70.02 29.33 -23.69
N VAL A 46 71.12 29.62 -22.98
CA VAL A 46 71.22 29.39 -21.53
C VAL A 46 70.36 30.45 -20.81
N ASN A 47 69.09 30.14 -20.57
CA ASN A 47 68.25 30.95 -19.69
C ASN A 47 68.57 30.59 -18.22
N LYS A 48 68.85 31.60 -17.38
CA LYS A 48 69.34 31.44 -15.99
C LYS A 48 68.39 30.70 -15.03
N ASN A 49 67.17 30.38 -15.45
CA ASN A 49 66.18 29.64 -14.67
C ASN A 49 66.21 28.10 -14.89
N ASN A 50 67.08 27.58 -15.75
CA ASN A 50 67.19 26.16 -16.07
C ASN A 50 68.10 25.37 -15.10
N TRP A 51 68.01 25.61 -13.79
CA TRP A 51 68.77 24.83 -12.80
C TRP A 51 68.34 23.35 -12.79
N GLN A 52 67.10 23.05 -13.19
CA GLN A 52 66.59 21.69 -13.29
C GLN A 52 67.30 20.89 -14.40
N SER A 53 67.51 21.45 -15.59
CA SER A 53 68.24 20.76 -16.67
C SER A 53 69.72 20.57 -16.32
N ALA A 54 70.34 21.52 -15.61
CA ALA A 54 71.69 21.38 -15.07
C ALA A 54 71.79 20.29 -13.99
N LEU A 55 70.76 20.11 -13.16
CA LEU A 55 70.68 19.08 -12.13
C LEU A 55 70.56 17.68 -12.75
N TYR A 56 69.68 17.51 -13.73
CA TYR A 56 69.49 16.23 -14.43
C TYR A 56 70.73 15.82 -15.24
N ARG A 57 71.45 16.79 -15.85
CA ARG A 57 72.76 16.51 -16.46
C ARG A 57 73.77 16.02 -15.42
N LYS A 58 73.81 16.62 -14.22
CA LYS A 58 74.75 16.25 -13.15
C LYS A 58 74.42 14.88 -12.52
N ILE A 59 73.15 14.48 -12.51
CA ILE A 59 72.69 13.16 -12.08
C ILE A 59 73.02 12.10 -13.15
N GLY A 60 72.80 12.39 -14.44
CA GLY A 60 73.23 11.53 -15.55
C GLY A 60 74.76 11.44 -15.69
N SER A 61 75.50 12.48 -15.28
CA SER A 61 76.97 12.46 -15.26
C SER A 61 77.52 11.52 -14.18
N LYS A 62 76.79 11.27 -13.09
CA LYS A 62 77.18 10.30 -12.06
C LYS A 62 76.90 8.85 -12.49
N SER A 63 75.98 8.61 -13.43
CA SER A 63 75.75 7.26 -13.99
C SER A 63 76.76 6.88 -15.08
N HIS A 64 77.61 7.81 -15.55
CA HIS A 64 78.68 7.52 -16.52
C HIS A 64 79.84 6.68 -15.97
N GLN A 65 79.84 6.28 -14.69
CA GLN A 65 80.77 5.25 -14.18
C GLN A 65 80.26 3.82 -14.35
N THR A 66 78.99 3.62 -14.74
CA THR A 66 78.42 2.32 -15.08
C THR A 66 77.89 2.41 -16.50
N GLY A 67 78.65 1.91 -17.47
CA GLY A 67 78.48 2.12 -18.91
C GLY A 67 77.12 1.74 -19.50
N VAL A 68 76.11 2.59 -19.28
CA VAL A 68 74.81 2.55 -19.95
C VAL A 68 74.53 3.96 -20.45
N ILE A 69 74.60 4.14 -21.77
CA ILE A 69 74.14 5.36 -22.44
C ILE A 69 72.61 5.36 -22.33
N GLN A 70 72.04 6.15 -21.42
CA GLN A 70 70.59 6.35 -21.38
C GLN A 70 70.16 7.17 -22.60
N SER A 71 69.29 6.60 -23.43
CA SER A 71 68.70 7.28 -24.59
C SER A 71 67.90 8.51 -24.15
N GLN A 72 67.91 9.56 -24.97
CA GLN A 72 67.17 10.81 -24.75
C GLN A 72 65.68 10.56 -24.46
N GLU A 73 65.09 9.55 -25.09
CA GLU A 73 63.69 9.14 -24.85
C GLU A 73 63.45 8.53 -23.47
N THR A 74 64.43 7.86 -22.87
CA THR A 74 64.29 7.32 -21.50
C THR A 74 64.39 8.44 -20.46
N SER A 75 65.15 9.49 -20.76
CA SER A 75 65.24 10.67 -19.89
C SER A 75 63.96 11.49 -19.91
N ILE A 76 63.33 11.68 -21.08
CA ILE A 76 62.04 12.36 -21.21
C ILE A 76 60.93 11.59 -20.48
N LYS A 77 60.87 10.26 -20.66
CA LYS A 77 59.90 9.41 -19.94
C LYS A 77 60.08 9.45 -18.42
N ASN A 78 61.31 9.50 -17.92
CA ASN A 78 61.57 9.63 -16.48
C ASN A 78 61.21 11.01 -15.94
N MET A 79 61.41 12.08 -16.74
CA MET A 79 61.00 13.43 -16.37
C MET A 79 59.48 13.56 -16.31
N LEU A 80 58.76 12.98 -17.28
CA LEU A 80 57.30 12.91 -17.30
C LEU A 80 56.76 12.13 -16.09
N LYS A 81 57.35 10.98 -15.75
CA LYS A 81 56.99 10.23 -14.53
C LYS A 81 57.20 11.06 -13.25
N MET A 82 58.32 11.76 -13.14
CA MET A 82 58.59 12.62 -11.97
C MET A 82 57.63 13.80 -11.91
N ALA A 83 57.30 14.41 -13.05
CA ALA A 83 56.32 15.50 -13.14
C ALA A 83 54.91 15.03 -12.75
N LYS A 84 54.48 13.83 -13.17
CA LYS A 84 53.22 13.21 -12.74
C LYS A 84 53.19 12.94 -11.24
N VAL A 85 54.29 12.44 -10.67
CA VAL A 85 54.41 12.21 -9.22
C VAL A 85 54.36 13.53 -8.45
N LEU A 86 55.03 14.57 -8.93
CA LEU A 86 54.99 15.91 -8.32
C LEU A 86 53.62 16.58 -8.46
N PHE A 87 52.94 16.41 -9.60
CA PHE A 87 51.57 16.88 -9.81
C PHE A 87 50.60 16.14 -8.89
N GLY A 88 50.74 14.82 -8.76
CA GLY A 88 49.96 14.01 -7.81
C GLY A 88 50.19 14.44 -6.36
N LEU A 89 51.44 14.66 -5.95
CA LEU A 89 51.78 15.18 -4.62
C LEU A 89 51.18 16.58 -4.38
N ASN A 90 51.25 17.47 -5.36
CA ASN A 90 50.64 18.80 -5.27
C ASN A 90 49.10 18.72 -5.17
N PHE A 91 48.47 17.76 -5.84
CA PHE A 91 47.03 17.52 -5.72
C PHE A 91 46.62 16.97 -4.35
N VAL A 92 47.52 16.19 -3.71
CA VAL A 92 47.33 15.66 -2.35
C VAL A 92 47.52 16.75 -1.30
N ASP A 93 48.52 17.62 -1.46
CA ASP A 93 48.78 18.74 -0.52
C ASP A 93 47.82 19.92 -0.73
N HIS A 94 47.32 20.11 -1.96
CA HIS A 94 46.40 21.19 -2.34
C HIS A 94 45.17 20.67 -3.11
N PRO A 95 44.27 19.90 -2.45
CA PRO A 95 43.06 19.41 -3.10
C PRO A 95 42.19 20.57 -3.60
N PRO A 96 41.68 20.52 -4.83
CA PRO A 96 40.86 21.58 -5.41
C PRO A 96 39.63 21.83 -4.54
N THR A 97 39.33 23.11 -4.32
CA THR A 97 38.28 23.59 -3.41
C THR A 97 36.89 23.01 -3.70
N HIS A 98 36.63 22.51 -4.92
CA HIS A 98 35.38 21.82 -5.26
C HIS A 98 35.20 20.43 -4.60
N ARG A 99 36.28 19.79 -4.11
CA ARG A 99 36.20 18.52 -3.36
C ARG A 99 36.44 18.68 -1.85
N ARG A 100 36.84 19.87 -1.37
CA ARG A 100 36.89 20.17 0.07
C ARG A 100 35.49 20.42 0.60
N GLY A 101 34.88 19.36 1.13
CA GLY A 101 33.88 19.50 2.18
C GLY A 101 32.57 20.14 1.75
N THR A 102 31.95 19.65 0.67
CA THR A 102 30.48 19.59 0.66
C THR A 102 30.08 18.58 1.72
N TRP A 103 30.16 18.97 2.99
CA TRP A 103 29.37 18.31 4.02
C TRP A 103 27.95 18.41 3.51
N ARG A 104 27.42 17.32 2.93
CA ARG A 104 25.98 17.23 2.70
C ARG A 104 25.37 17.59 4.05
N LYS A 105 24.56 18.65 4.11
CA LYS A 105 23.89 19.04 5.35
C LYS A 105 23.00 17.87 5.76
N LEU A 106 23.54 16.96 6.57
CA LEU A 106 22.87 15.75 7.05
C LEU A 106 21.68 16.10 7.95
N VAL A 107 21.67 17.31 8.50
CA VAL A 107 20.63 17.80 9.40
C VAL A 107 20.14 19.16 8.91
N SER A 108 18.85 19.24 8.61
CA SER A 108 18.18 20.49 8.23
C SER A 108 18.32 21.55 9.33
N SER A 109 18.31 22.83 8.95
CA SER A 109 18.39 23.94 9.92
C SER A 109 17.27 23.84 10.97
N GLN A 110 16.10 23.36 10.55
CA GLN A 110 14.94 23.15 11.41
C GLN A 110 15.13 21.99 12.38
N ARG A 111 15.67 20.84 11.94
CA ARG A 111 16.05 19.74 12.83
C ARG A 111 17.12 20.16 13.85
N LYS A 112 18.10 20.98 13.46
CA LYS A 112 19.07 21.57 14.41
C LYS A 112 18.38 22.44 15.47
N LYS A 113 17.42 23.28 15.06
CA LYS A 113 16.62 24.08 16.00
C LYS A 113 15.81 23.20 16.96
N ALA A 114 15.21 22.10 16.47
CA ALA A 114 14.47 21.15 17.29
C ALA A 114 15.38 20.46 18.32
N ILE A 115 16.55 19.96 17.92
CA ILE A 115 17.55 19.38 18.83
C ILE A 115 17.96 20.39 19.91
N MET A 116 18.22 21.65 19.52
CA MET A 116 18.53 22.71 20.46
C MET A 116 17.35 23.09 21.37
N ALA A 117 16.10 22.80 20.97
CA ALA A 117 14.93 22.95 21.82
C ALA A 117 14.80 21.77 22.80
N CYS A 118 15.14 20.54 22.40
CA CYS A 118 15.19 19.37 23.28
C CYS A 118 16.13 19.58 24.47
N PHE A 119 17.33 20.16 24.23
CA PHE A 119 18.27 20.52 25.31
C PHE A 119 17.75 21.60 26.25
N ARG A 120 16.73 22.37 25.85
CA ARG A 120 16.08 23.40 26.67
C ARG A 120 14.78 22.92 27.31
N MET A 121 14.43 21.64 27.18
CA MET A 121 13.20 21.13 27.76
C MET A 121 13.25 21.15 29.28
N ALA A 122 12.15 21.61 29.87
CA ALA A 122 11.98 21.68 31.31
C ALA A 122 11.71 20.27 31.87
N PRO A 123 12.36 19.86 32.98
CA PRO A 123 12.11 18.56 33.60
C PRO A 123 10.69 18.50 34.20
N LEU A 124 10.10 17.31 34.27
CA LEU A 124 8.69 17.11 34.66
C LEU A 124 8.32 17.78 36.00
N HIS A 125 9.23 17.75 36.99
CA HIS A 125 9.00 18.36 38.31
C HIS A 125 8.89 19.89 38.29
N SER A 126 9.38 20.54 37.23
CA SER A 126 9.32 21.99 37.05
C SER A 126 8.08 22.46 36.28
N VAL A 127 7.27 21.53 35.78
CA VAL A 127 6.06 21.82 35.01
C VAL A 127 4.91 22.20 35.97
N PRO A 128 4.14 23.27 35.68
CA PRO A 128 2.97 23.62 36.47
C PRO A 128 1.98 22.45 36.59
N ARG A 129 1.42 22.25 37.79
CA ARG A 129 0.55 21.08 38.10
C ARG A 129 -0.60 20.90 37.09
N HIS A 130 -1.28 21.96 36.68
CA HIS A 130 -2.39 21.87 35.73
C HIS A 130 -1.95 21.33 34.36
N ARG A 131 -0.75 21.71 33.89
CA ARG A 131 -0.20 21.26 32.61
C ARG A 131 0.27 19.81 32.69
N ALA A 132 0.91 19.45 33.82
CA ALA A 132 1.27 18.06 34.09
C ALA A 132 0.03 17.15 34.14
N MET A 133 -1.07 17.61 34.75
CA MET A 133 -2.32 16.86 34.82
C MET A 133 -2.95 16.66 33.44
N ASN A 134 -2.97 17.68 32.58
CA ASN A 134 -3.47 17.54 31.21
C ASN A 134 -2.63 16.58 30.37
N MET A 135 -1.30 16.61 30.52
CA MET A 135 -0.39 15.65 29.86
C MET A 135 -0.64 14.23 30.36
N PHE A 136 -0.82 14.06 31.68
CA PHE A 136 -1.11 12.76 32.28
C PHE A 136 -2.46 12.20 31.80
N LEU A 137 -3.53 13.00 31.78
CA LEU A 137 -4.84 12.55 31.32
C LEU A 137 -4.83 12.09 29.86
N ARG A 138 -4.08 12.79 28.99
CA ARG A 138 -3.90 12.37 27.60
C ARG A 138 -3.17 11.03 27.52
N ALA A 139 -2.05 10.88 28.22
CA ALA A 139 -1.28 9.64 28.23
C ALA A 139 -2.07 8.47 28.85
N TYR A 140 -2.87 8.74 29.89
CA TYR A 140 -3.73 7.74 30.51
C TYR A 140 -4.81 7.26 29.54
N ARG A 141 -5.42 8.16 28.76
CA ARG A 141 -6.38 7.78 27.72
C ARG A 141 -5.74 6.89 26.64
N GLU A 142 -4.61 7.33 26.09
CA GLU A 142 -3.92 6.64 24.97
C GLU A 142 -3.30 5.30 25.40
N LEU A 143 -2.82 5.17 26.64
CA LEU A 143 -2.13 3.95 27.10
C LEU A 143 -3.02 2.98 27.88
N TRP A 144 -4.03 3.47 28.60
CA TRP A 144 -4.87 2.64 29.47
C TRP A 144 -6.27 2.46 28.92
N LEU A 145 -6.98 3.56 28.62
CA LEU A 145 -8.39 3.46 28.20
C LEU A 145 -8.56 2.87 26.80
N GLU A 146 -7.60 3.10 25.90
CA GLU A 146 -7.62 2.51 24.56
C GLU A 146 -7.19 1.03 24.55
N ALA A 147 -6.42 0.60 25.55
CA ALA A 147 -5.99 -0.79 25.71
C ALA A 147 -6.97 -1.65 26.51
N GLU A 148 -7.99 -1.06 27.12
CA GLU A 148 -8.98 -1.76 27.93
C GLU A 148 -9.98 -2.51 27.03
N GLU A 149 -10.24 -3.79 27.37
CA GLU A 149 -11.12 -4.66 26.60
C GLU A 149 -12.52 -4.05 26.45
N ASP A 150 -13.03 -4.05 25.22
CA ASP A 150 -14.33 -3.45 24.93
C ASP A 150 -15.47 -4.42 25.29
N THR A 151 -15.97 -4.33 26.53
CA THR A 151 -17.08 -5.17 27.02
C THR A 151 -18.43 -4.82 26.40
N ARG A 152 -18.51 -3.81 25.50
CA ARG A 152 -19.77 -3.36 24.90
C ARG A 152 -20.43 -4.40 24.00
N ALA A 153 -19.70 -5.40 23.50
CA ALA A 153 -20.27 -6.50 22.72
C ALA A 153 -21.37 -7.27 23.48
N ARG A 154 -21.25 -7.40 24.82
CA ARG A 154 -22.27 -8.03 25.69
C ARG A 154 -23.62 -7.32 25.68
N LEU A 155 -23.67 -6.05 25.26
CA LEU A 155 -24.93 -5.33 25.13
C LEU A 155 -25.89 -6.02 24.16
N ILE A 156 -25.37 -6.56 23.05
CA ILE A 156 -26.19 -7.24 22.03
C ILE A 156 -26.75 -8.56 22.58
N GLU A 157 -25.94 -9.28 23.36
CA GLU A 157 -26.36 -10.51 24.05
C GLU A 157 -27.51 -10.22 25.02
N HIS A 158 -27.33 -9.25 25.91
CA HIS A 158 -28.35 -8.90 26.91
C HIS A 158 -29.66 -8.44 26.26
N LEU A 159 -29.60 -7.63 25.20
CA LEU A 159 -30.80 -7.17 24.47
C LEU A 159 -31.58 -8.33 23.83
N CYS A 160 -30.89 -9.43 23.48
CA CYS A 160 -31.50 -10.62 22.91
C CYS A 160 -32.00 -11.60 23.98
N GLU A 161 -31.24 -11.78 25.07
CA GLU A 161 -31.56 -12.69 26.18
C GLU A 161 -32.80 -12.21 26.95
N GLU A 162 -32.87 -10.94 27.31
CA GLU A 162 -34.06 -10.35 27.95
C GLU A 162 -35.32 -10.53 27.09
N TYR A 163 -35.16 -10.53 25.77
CA TYR A 163 -36.26 -10.77 24.84
C TYR A 163 -36.68 -12.25 24.80
N GLN A 164 -35.71 -13.16 24.76
CA GLN A 164 -35.96 -14.60 24.72
C GLN A 164 -36.68 -15.08 26.00
N GLU A 165 -36.24 -14.62 27.17
CA GLU A 165 -36.84 -14.98 28.47
C GLU A 165 -38.29 -14.49 28.60
N VAL A 166 -38.57 -13.24 28.18
CA VAL A 166 -39.93 -12.68 28.22
C VAL A 166 -40.86 -13.42 27.26
N ASN A 167 -40.38 -13.74 26.05
CA ASN A 167 -41.19 -14.45 25.07
C ASN A 167 -41.42 -15.92 25.46
N ASP A 168 -40.43 -16.61 26.04
CA ASP A 168 -40.60 -17.99 26.53
C ASP A 168 -41.56 -18.05 27.72
N GLN A 169 -41.56 -17.04 28.61
CA GLN A 169 -42.54 -16.90 29.69
C GLN A 169 -43.95 -16.59 29.15
N GLU A 170 -44.09 -15.70 28.17
CA GLU A 170 -45.40 -15.37 27.56
C GLU A 170 -45.97 -16.56 26.76
N VAL A 171 -45.14 -17.28 26.00
CA VAL A 171 -45.54 -18.48 25.23
C VAL A 171 -45.90 -19.65 26.13
N THR A 172 -45.26 -19.80 27.29
CA THR A 172 -45.63 -20.82 28.28
C THR A 172 -46.97 -20.49 28.95
N THR A 173 -47.23 -19.24 29.33
CA THR A 173 -48.56 -18.82 29.83
C THR A 173 -49.67 -19.01 28.80
N ILE A 174 -49.41 -18.74 27.51
CA ILE A 174 -50.42 -18.94 26.44
C ILE A 174 -50.73 -20.42 26.23
N LYS A 175 -49.72 -21.31 26.36
CA LYS A 175 -49.94 -22.77 26.27
C LYS A 175 -50.80 -23.27 27.43
N GLU A 176 -50.56 -22.79 28.65
CA GLU A 176 -51.36 -23.13 29.84
C GLU A 176 -52.79 -22.60 29.75
N GLU A 177 -53.01 -21.39 29.22
CA GLU A 177 -54.36 -20.82 29.02
C GLU A 177 -55.12 -21.46 27.85
N SER A 178 -54.42 -21.96 26.82
CA SER A 178 -55.03 -22.61 25.65
C SER A 178 -55.60 -24.02 25.92
N GLU A 179 -55.23 -24.66 27.04
CA GLU A 179 -55.87 -25.90 27.49
C GLU A 179 -57.26 -25.67 28.13
N THR A 180 -57.59 -24.41 28.47
CA THR A 180 -58.90 -24.01 29.00
C THR A 180 -59.63 -23.10 28.01
N GLU A 181 -60.38 -23.72 27.11
CA GLU A 181 -61.50 -23.15 26.32
C GLU A 181 -61.46 -21.64 26.02
N THR A 182 -60.94 -21.23 24.85
CA THR A 182 -61.55 -20.22 23.95
C THR A 182 -60.71 -20.02 22.68
N GLU A 183 -60.99 -20.81 21.63
CA GLU A 183 -60.25 -20.84 20.35
C GLU A 183 -60.42 -19.61 19.43
N ASN A 184 -61.01 -18.49 19.86
CA ASN A 184 -61.35 -17.38 18.93
C ASN A 184 -60.94 -15.96 19.37
N LEU A 185 -60.03 -15.82 20.34
CA LEU A 185 -59.45 -14.50 20.69
C LEU A 185 -57.91 -14.46 20.62
N ALA A 186 -57.29 -15.40 19.92
CA ALA A 186 -55.82 -15.55 19.85
C ALA A 186 -55.16 -14.86 18.64
N LEU A 187 -55.80 -13.85 18.03
CA LEU A 187 -55.30 -13.21 16.80
C LEU A 187 -54.69 -11.81 17.00
N THR A 188 -54.61 -11.31 18.23
CA THR A 188 -54.00 -9.99 18.54
C THR A 188 -53.31 -9.93 19.91
N THR A 189 -52.70 -11.01 20.39
CA THR A 189 -51.75 -10.89 21.50
C THR A 189 -50.44 -10.33 20.94
N THR A 190 -50.23 -9.06 21.26
CA THR A 190 -49.09 -8.23 20.91
C THR A 190 -47.79 -8.84 21.45
N ILE A 191 -47.15 -9.71 20.67
CA ILE A 191 -45.75 -10.11 20.91
C ILE A 191 -44.96 -8.80 21.01
N LYS A 192 -44.36 -8.54 22.18
CA LYS A 192 -43.52 -7.35 22.37
C LYS A 192 -42.49 -7.34 21.24
N PRO A 193 -42.28 -6.24 20.50
CA PRO A 193 -41.35 -6.30 19.38
C PRO A 193 -39.93 -6.42 19.93
N ASP A 194 -39.13 -7.31 19.36
CA ASP A 194 -37.72 -7.50 19.72
C ASP A 194 -36.97 -6.15 19.82
N PRO A 195 -36.38 -5.80 20.97
CA PRO A 195 -35.73 -4.50 21.19
C PRO A 195 -34.66 -4.19 20.16
N LEU A 196 -33.88 -5.19 19.75
CA LEU A 196 -32.81 -5.03 18.76
C LEU A 196 -33.40 -4.83 17.35
N LYS A 197 -34.51 -5.52 17.03
CA LYS A 197 -35.25 -5.29 15.78
C LYS A 197 -35.85 -3.88 15.73
N GLN A 198 -36.40 -3.38 16.84
CA GLN A 198 -36.92 -2.00 16.92
C GLN A 198 -35.80 -0.99 16.69
N LEU A 199 -34.64 -1.20 17.31
CA LEU A 199 -33.48 -0.35 17.15
C LEU A 199 -33.03 -0.30 15.68
N LEU A 200 -32.85 -1.45 15.04
CA LEU A 200 -32.50 -1.53 13.62
C LEU A 200 -33.56 -0.89 12.72
N GLN A 201 -34.84 -1.07 13.03
CA GLN A 201 -35.92 -0.43 12.28
C GLN A 201 -35.89 1.10 12.39
N CYS A 202 -35.57 1.64 13.57
CA CYS A 202 -35.40 3.08 13.76
C CYS A 202 -34.20 3.63 12.98
N LEU A 203 -33.06 2.93 13.00
CA LEU A 203 -31.88 3.29 12.21
C LEU A 203 -32.17 3.24 10.70
N ASN A 204 -32.91 2.23 10.25
CA ASN A 204 -33.32 2.11 8.85
C ASN A 204 -34.22 3.26 8.41
N ARG A 205 -35.17 3.69 9.24
CA ARG A 205 -36.01 4.88 8.94
C ARG A 205 -35.17 6.15 8.77
N ALA A 206 -34.13 6.31 9.59
CA ALA A 206 -33.20 7.43 9.47
C ALA A 206 -32.45 7.36 8.13
N ALA A 207 -31.95 6.18 7.74
CA ALA A 207 -31.27 5.98 6.46
C ALA A 207 -32.18 6.19 5.23
N THR A 208 -33.42 5.70 5.25
CA THR A 208 -34.39 5.96 4.16
C THR A 208 -34.69 7.47 4.03
N THR A 209 -34.76 8.19 5.15
CA THR A 209 -34.89 9.65 5.12
C THR A 209 -33.63 10.31 4.55
N ALA A 210 -32.46 9.81 4.94
CA ALA A 210 -31.16 10.29 4.45
C ALA A 210 -30.91 9.95 2.96
N GLN A 211 -31.56 8.94 2.37
CA GLN A 211 -31.52 8.74 0.91
C GLN A 211 -32.12 9.94 0.15
N VAL A 212 -33.13 10.60 0.73
CA VAL A 212 -33.75 11.79 0.13
C VAL A 212 -32.92 13.04 0.42
N PHE A 213 -32.34 13.14 1.61
CA PHE A 213 -31.51 14.28 2.04
C PHE A 213 -30.01 13.97 1.94
N SER A 214 -29.17 14.79 2.58
CA SER A 214 -27.76 14.45 2.83
C SER A 214 -27.66 13.66 4.13
N ILE A 215 -26.74 12.72 4.18
CA ILE A 215 -26.44 12.00 5.42
C ILE A 215 -25.86 12.98 6.45
N THR A 216 -26.51 13.16 7.60
CA THR A 216 -25.91 13.85 8.76
C THR A 216 -25.14 12.86 9.61
N GLU A 217 -23.98 13.26 10.16
CA GLU A 217 -23.24 12.44 11.12
C GLU A 217 -24.12 12.07 12.33
N ASP A 218 -24.45 10.79 12.44
CA ASP A 218 -25.20 10.22 13.55
C ASP A 218 -24.26 9.44 14.46
N VAL A 219 -23.87 10.07 15.56
CA VAL A 219 -23.01 9.49 16.60
C VAL A 219 -23.63 8.23 17.21
N VAL A 220 -24.96 8.17 17.29
CA VAL A 220 -25.66 7.01 17.84
C VAL A 220 -25.50 5.84 16.89
N TYR A 221 -25.75 6.04 15.58
CA TYR A 221 -25.52 5.01 14.57
C TYR A 221 -24.07 4.51 14.58
N LEU A 222 -23.09 5.41 14.59
CA LEU A 222 -21.65 5.06 14.64
C LEU A 222 -21.32 4.14 15.81
N SER A 223 -21.85 4.45 16.99
CA SER A 223 -21.62 3.65 18.19
C SER A 223 -22.25 2.26 18.09
N TYR A 224 -23.51 2.16 17.65
CA TYR A 224 -24.20 0.88 17.51
C TYR A 224 -23.62 0.02 16.40
N ALA A 225 -23.24 0.60 15.26
CA ALA A 225 -22.58 -0.13 14.17
C ALA A 225 -21.27 -0.77 14.65
N THR A 226 -20.47 -0.03 15.42
CA THR A 226 -19.21 -0.54 16.01
C THR A 226 -19.46 -1.64 17.04
N ILE A 227 -20.48 -1.51 17.87
CA ILE A 227 -20.83 -2.53 18.88
C ILE A 227 -21.33 -3.81 18.18
N MET A 228 -22.19 -3.67 17.17
CA MET A 228 -22.71 -4.79 16.39
C MET A 228 -21.60 -5.50 15.61
N SER A 229 -20.65 -4.77 15.02
CA SER A 229 -19.53 -5.37 14.29
C SER A 229 -18.64 -6.18 15.25
N LYS A 230 -18.30 -5.62 16.41
CA LYS A 230 -17.50 -6.31 17.43
C LYS A 230 -18.21 -7.53 18.02
N SER A 231 -19.54 -7.52 18.12
CA SER A 231 -20.31 -8.68 18.59
C SER A 231 -20.21 -9.89 17.67
N CYS A 232 -19.92 -9.70 16.37
CA CYS A 232 -19.75 -10.80 15.42
C CYS A 232 -18.30 -11.30 15.32
N VAL A 233 -17.32 -10.52 15.78
CA VAL A 233 -15.91 -10.92 15.72
C VAL A 233 -15.58 -11.68 17.01
N ILE A 234 -15.53 -13.00 16.90
CA ILE A 234 -15.04 -13.86 17.97
C ILE A 234 -13.52 -13.99 17.75
N SER A 235 -12.76 -13.10 18.40
CA SER A 235 -11.28 -13.10 18.50
C SER A 235 -10.51 -13.32 17.18
N GLU A 236 -10.17 -12.23 16.48
CA GLU A 236 -9.19 -12.24 15.37
C GLU A 236 -7.74 -11.92 15.84
N ASP A 237 -7.43 -12.01 17.14
CA ASP A 237 -6.15 -11.51 17.66
C ASP A 237 -4.96 -12.50 17.60
N ASP A 238 -5.13 -13.71 17.06
CA ASP A 238 -4.06 -14.73 17.11
C ASP A 238 -3.41 -15.11 15.77
N ASP A 239 -3.80 -14.53 14.64
CA ASP A 239 -3.24 -14.94 13.33
C ASP A 239 -1.93 -14.22 12.91
N ASP A 240 -1.45 -13.20 13.66
CA ASP A 240 -0.21 -12.46 13.32
C ASP A 240 0.94 -12.63 14.34
N ASN A 241 0.71 -13.34 15.44
CA ASN A 241 1.79 -13.78 16.33
C ASN A 241 2.20 -15.19 15.93
N GLY A 242 3.36 -15.33 15.29
CA GLY A 242 3.91 -16.57 14.70
C GLY A 242 4.21 -17.74 15.65
N ALA A 243 3.34 -18.01 16.63
CA ALA A 243 3.20 -19.28 17.31
C ALA A 243 1.93 -19.95 16.77
N GLU A 244 2.08 -20.78 15.74
CA GLU A 244 1.04 -21.70 15.28
C GLU A 244 0.70 -22.69 16.41
N GLU A 245 -0.08 -22.28 17.41
CA GLU A 245 -0.84 -23.23 18.19
C GLU A 245 -1.92 -23.79 17.26
N VAL A 246 -1.65 -25.00 16.74
CA VAL A 246 -2.61 -25.72 15.90
C VAL A 246 -3.86 -25.98 16.73
N GLN A 247 -4.85 -25.10 16.60
CA GLN A 247 -6.17 -25.28 17.20
C GLN A 247 -6.74 -26.62 16.78
N SER A 248 -7.43 -27.29 17.70
CA SER A 248 -8.03 -28.59 17.39
C SER A 248 -9.16 -28.43 16.38
N PHE A 249 -9.36 -29.40 15.49
CA PHE A 249 -10.48 -29.38 14.52
C PHE A 249 -11.85 -29.14 15.19
N GLN A 250 -12.03 -29.67 16.41
CA GLN A 250 -13.26 -29.49 17.17
C GLN A 250 -13.43 -28.05 17.65
N GLU A 251 -12.35 -27.36 18.00
CA GLU A 251 -12.36 -25.97 18.43
C GLU A 251 -12.68 -25.02 17.28
N GLN A 252 -12.02 -25.21 16.12
CA GLN A 252 -12.30 -24.45 14.90
C GLN A 252 -13.75 -24.59 14.44
N GLU A 253 -14.32 -25.80 14.49
CA GLU A 253 -15.72 -26.00 14.13
C GLU A 253 -16.66 -25.38 15.17
N MET A 254 -16.35 -25.45 16.47
CA MET A 254 -17.16 -24.77 17.49
C MET A 254 -17.12 -23.24 17.35
N GLU A 255 -15.95 -22.65 17.08
CA GLU A 255 -15.80 -21.21 16.83
C GLU A 255 -16.59 -20.78 15.60
N LYS A 256 -16.50 -21.54 14.51
CA LYS A 256 -17.29 -21.32 13.30
C LYS A 256 -18.79 -21.36 13.57
N GLN A 257 -19.28 -22.32 14.34
CA GLN A 257 -20.71 -22.40 14.69
C GLN A 257 -21.16 -21.22 15.57
N LYS A 258 -20.32 -20.79 16.53
CA LYS A 258 -20.60 -19.59 17.34
C LYS A 258 -20.65 -18.33 16.48
N LEU A 259 -19.70 -18.16 15.57
CA LEU A 259 -19.66 -17.05 14.62
C LEU A 259 -20.94 -17.00 13.78
N LEU A 260 -21.32 -18.14 13.19
CA LEU A 260 -22.54 -18.23 12.38
C LEU A 260 -23.79 -17.93 13.20
N TYR A 261 -23.86 -18.38 14.45
CA TYR A 261 -24.98 -18.05 15.34
C TYR A 261 -25.10 -16.54 15.57
N GLU A 262 -23.99 -15.88 15.90
CA GLU A 262 -23.94 -14.44 16.15
C GLU A 262 -24.31 -13.59 14.92
N GLN A 263 -23.75 -13.94 13.76
CA GLN A 263 -24.09 -13.27 12.50
C GLN A 263 -25.57 -13.44 12.14
N ASN A 264 -26.09 -14.67 12.26
CA ASN A 264 -27.50 -14.94 11.96
C ASN A 264 -28.43 -14.24 12.96
N ARG A 265 -28.03 -14.11 14.22
CA ARG A 265 -28.78 -13.37 15.25
C ARG A 265 -29.05 -11.92 14.83
N LEU A 266 -28.04 -11.23 14.31
CA LEU A 266 -28.16 -9.87 13.80
C LEU A 266 -28.90 -9.82 12.44
N ALA A 267 -28.54 -10.70 11.51
CA ALA A 267 -29.14 -10.73 10.18
C ALA A 267 -30.64 -11.06 10.20
N ASN A 268 -31.09 -11.90 11.14
CA ASN A 268 -32.50 -12.21 11.35
C ASN A 268 -33.34 -10.98 11.76
N ARG A 269 -32.69 -9.95 12.31
CA ARG A 269 -33.33 -8.74 12.86
C ARG A 269 -33.25 -7.53 11.95
N GLY A 270 -32.67 -7.67 10.76
CA GLY A 270 -32.64 -6.59 9.77
C GLY A 270 -31.27 -5.95 9.53
N ALA A 271 -30.20 -6.45 10.15
CA ALA A 271 -28.88 -5.80 10.09
C ALA A 271 -28.25 -5.86 8.69
N ALA A 272 -28.52 -6.93 7.94
CA ALA A 272 -28.00 -7.10 6.58
C ALA A 272 -28.61 -6.08 5.61
N GLU A 273 -29.91 -5.82 5.75
CA GLU A 273 -30.64 -4.82 4.99
C GLU A 273 -30.21 -3.40 5.37
N THR A 274 -29.92 -3.15 6.65
CA THR A 274 -29.37 -1.87 7.14
C THR A 274 -28.06 -1.52 6.43
N VAL A 275 -27.13 -2.47 6.33
CA VAL A 275 -25.84 -2.24 5.66
C VAL A 275 -26.03 -1.77 4.22
N LEU A 276 -26.88 -2.45 3.44
CA LEU A 276 -27.15 -2.10 2.05
C LEU A 276 -27.82 -0.73 1.92
N LEU A 277 -28.76 -0.42 2.82
CA LEU A 277 -29.47 0.85 2.82
C LEU A 277 -28.54 2.05 3.07
N TYR A 278 -27.59 1.93 4.02
CA TYR A 278 -26.61 2.97 4.29
C TYR A 278 -25.57 3.12 3.16
N ILE A 279 -25.16 2.02 2.51
CA ILE A 279 -24.33 2.08 1.30
C ILE A 279 -25.05 2.87 0.19
N SER A 280 -26.33 2.58 -0.02
CA SER A 280 -27.17 3.29 -0.99
C SER A 280 -27.35 4.77 -0.63
N ALA A 281 -27.57 5.08 0.65
CA ALA A 281 -27.72 6.45 1.14
C ALA A 281 -26.45 7.31 0.96
N SER A 282 -25.26 6.69 0.94
CA SER A 282 -23.99 7.42 0.85
C SER A 282 -23.74 8.10 -0.51
N LYS A 283 -24.45 7.68 -1.57
CA LYS A 283 -24.38 8.29 -2.92
C LYS A 283 -22.95 8.49 -3.45
N GLY A 284 -22.00 7.64 -3.06
CA GLY A 284 -20.61 7.73 -3.51
C GLY A 284 -19.68 8.60 -2.66
N GLU A 285 -20.13 9.12 -1.51
CA GLU A 285 -19.30 9.90 -0.59
C GLU A 285 -18.67 9.01 0.49
N ASN A 286 -17.34 9.12 0.66
CA ASN A 286 -16.63 8.48 1.75
C ASN A 286 -16.85 9.26 3.05
N ASN A 287 -17.71 8.72 3.91
CA ASN A 287 -18.05 9.29 5.21
C ASN A 287 -17.74 8.29 6.33
N GLU A 288 -17.45 8.76 7.55
CA GLU A 288 -17.15 7.88 8.69
C GLU A 288 -18.28 6.87 8.95
N MET A 289 -19.54 7.27 8.73
CA MET A 289 -20.68 6.35 8.84
C MET A 289 -20.60 5.20 7.85
N LEU A 290 -20.16 5.45 6.61
CA LEU A 290 -19.98 4.40 5.63
C LEU A 290 -18.84 3.45 6.04
N GLN A 291 -17.74 3.98 6.59
CA GLN A 291 -16.64 3.15 7.10
C GLN A 291 -17.12 2.18 8.18
N ARG A 292 -17.90 2.65 9.16
CA ARG A 292 -18.50 1.78 10.19
C ARG A 292 -19.55 0.83 9.63
N THR A 293 -20.30 1.27 8.61
CA THR A 293 -21.28 0.42 7.92
C THR A 293 -20.60 -0.74 7.21
N LEU A 294 -19.51 -0.47 6.48
CA LEU A 294 -18.72 -1.50 5.81
C LEU A 294 -18.08 -2.45 6.83
N GLN A 295 -17.56 -1.93 7.95
CA GLN A 295 -17.05 -2.74 9.05
C GLN A 295 -18.12 -3.73 9.57
N LEU A 296 -19.35 -3.26 9.80
CA LEU A 296 -20.48 -4.13 10.17
C LEU A 296 -20.80 -5.16 9.08
N GLY A 297 -20.82 -4.73 7.80
CA GLY A 297 -21.07 -5.62 6.66
C GLY A 297 -20.02 -6.73 6.54
N ILE A 298 -18.74 -6.39 6.74
CA ILE A 298 -17.62 -7.34 6.75
C ILE A 298 -17.80 -8.34 7.89
N SER A 299 -18.08 -7.89 9.11
CA SER A 299 -18.28 -8.78 10.27
C SER A 299 -19.48 -9.73 10.10
N LEU A 300 -20.55 -9.28 9.43
CA LEU A 300 -21.73 -10.11 9.13
C LEU A 300 -21.46 -11.19 8.08
N LEU A 301 -20.57 -10.93 7.13
CA LEU A 301 -20.24 -11.83 6.03
C LEU A 301 -18.96 -12.64 6.28
N HIS A 302 -18.22 -12.35 7.36
CA HIS A 302 -16.97 -13.01 7.71
C HIS A 302 -17.15 -14.54 7.71
N GLY A 303 -16.25 -15.26 7.03
CA GLY A 303 -16.32 -16.73 6.91
C GLY A 303 -17.36 -17.23 5.89
N GLY A 304 -17.86 -16.38 4.99
CA GLY A 304 -18.73 -16.78 3.88
C GLY A 304 -20.14 -17.19 4.29
N ASN A 305 -20.82 -16.40 5.13
CA ASN A 305 -22.15 -16.74 5.60
C ASN A 305 -23.23 -16.66 4.48
N ARG A 306 -23.53 -17.83 3.90
CA ARG A 306 -24.52 -17.98 2.81
C ARG A 306 -25.92 -17.52 3.16
N GLN A 307 -26.35 -17.59 4.43
CA GLN A 307 -27.69 -17.14 4.83
C GLN A 307 -27.79 -15.61 4.75
N VAL A 308 -26.75 -14.91 5.21
CA VAL A 308 -26.66 -13.44 5.14
C VAL A 308 -26.55 -12.99 3.69
N GLN A 309 -25.68 -13.62 2.88
CA GLN A 309 -25.55 -13.32 1.46
C GLN A 309 -26.90 -13.47 0.72
N LYS A 310 -27.64 -14.54 1.00
CA LYS A 310 -28.96 -14.77 0.41
C LYS A 310 -29.96 -13.69 0.79
N ARG A 311 -30.03 -13.32 2.08
CA ARG A 311 -30.90 -12.21 2.56
C ARG A 311 -30.57 -10.89 1.88
N MET A 312 -29.28 -10.55 1.78
CA MET A 312 -28.82 -9.35 1.08
C MET A 312 -29.24 -9.35 -0.39
N LEU A 313 -29.09 -10.49 -1.07
CA LEU A 313 -29.46 -10.62 -2.48
C LEU A 313 -30.97 -10.52 -2.69
N ASP A 314 -31.76 -11.22 -1.86
CA ASP A 314 -33.22 -11.20 -1.93
C ASP A 314 -33.74 -9.77 -1.69
N TYR A 315 -33.18 -9.05 -0.70
CA TYR A 315 -33.50 -7.63 -0.46
C TYR A 315 -33.20 -6.74 -1.68
N LEU A 316 -32.03 -6.87 -2.31
CA LEU A 316 -31.69 -6.07 -3.50
C LEU A 316 -32.60 -6.37 -4.69
N ARG A 317 -32.99 -7.65 -4.87
CA ARG A 317 -33.92 -8.06 -5.93
C ARG A 317 -35.33 -7.53 -5.71
N GLU A 318 -35.81 -7.53 -4.47
CA GLU A 318 -37.15 -7.04 -4.11
C GLU A 318 -37.23 -5.51 -4.20
N THR A 319 -36.24 -4.81 -3.66
CA THR A 319 -36.20 -3.34 -3.66
C THR A 319 -35.82 -2.75 -5.01
N LYS A 320 -35.12 -3.52 -5.86
CA LYS A 320 -34.52 -3.07 -7.11
C LYS A 320 -33.65 -1.82 -6.91
N ASP A 321 -32.91 -1.78 -5.81
CA ASP A 321 -32.11 -0.63 -5.42
C ASP A 321 -30.87 -0.47 -6.31
N VAL A 322 -31.02 0.36 -7.34
CA VAL A 322 -29.93 0.81 -8.22
C VAL A 322 -28.95 1.73 -7.48
N GLY A 323 -29.41 2.43 -6.45
CA GLY A 323 -28.61 3.38 -5.66
C GLY A 323 -27.42 2.70 -4.98
N CYS A 324 -27.62 1.49 -4.47
CA CYS A 324 -26.55 0.70 -3.87
C CYS A 324 -25.38 0.45 -4.84
N PHE A 325 -25.66 0.01 -6.07
CA PHE A 325 -24.61 -0.32 -7.05
C PHE A 325 -23.93 0.92 -7.63
N THR A 326 -24.70 1.97 -7.92
CA THR A 326 -24.14 3.24 -8.37
C THR A 326 -23.25 3.86 -7.31
N SER A 327 -23.67 3.83 -6.04
CA SER A 327 -22.85 4.27 -4.91
C SER A 327 -21.55 3.48 -4.80
N LEU A 328 -21.60 2.13 -4.84
CA LEU A 328 -20.40 1.29 -4.82
C LEU A 328 -19.44 1.62 -5.97
N ALA A 329 -19.95 1.77 -7.19
CA ALA A 329 -19.11 2.13 -8.34
C ALA A 329 -18.47 3.52 -8.20
N THR A 330 -19.22 4.51 -7.69
CA THR A 330 -18.68 5.84 -7.42
C THR A 330 -17.64 5.82 -6.30
N LEU A 331 -17.85 5.05 -5.23
CA LEU A 331 -16.84 4.87 -4.18
C LEU A 331 -15.56 4.27 -4.74
N MET A 332 -15.65 3.20 -5.55
CA MET A 332 -14.49 2.58 -6.20
C MET A 332 -13.73 3.54 -7.11
N ALA A 333 -14.45 4.40 -7.84
CA ALA A 333 -13.84 5.41 -8.71
C ALA A 333 -13.18 6.56 -7.95
N ASN A 334 -13.67 6.86 -6.73
CA ASN A 334 -13.16 7.92 -5.87
C ASN A 334 -12.01 7.47 -4.95
N CYS A 335 -11.75 6.17 -4.84
CA CYS A 335 -10.64 5.64 -4.06
C CYS A 335 -9.31 6.21 -4.57
N SER A 336 -8.47 6.70 -3.66
CA SER A 336 -7.19 7.28 -4.01
C SER A 336 -6.18 6.20 -4.42
N VAL A 337 -5.21 6.63 -5.22
CA VAL A 337 -4.05 5.84 -5.63
C VAL A 337 -2.77 6.53 -5.17
N LEU A 338 -1.63 5.89 -5.33
CA LEU A 338 -0.35 6.51 -4.97
C LEU A 338 -0.08 7.74 -5.85
N ASP A 339 -0.13 8.93 -5.26
CA ASP A 339 0.26 10.16 -5.95
C ASP A 339 1.71 10.52 -5.62
N LEU A 340 2.55 10.60 -6.65
CA LEU A 340 3.96 10.92 -6.50
C LEU A 340 4.19 12.36 -6.04
N ASP A 341 3.34 13.30 -6.46
CA ASP A 341 3.47 14.70 -6.06
C ASP A 341 3.14 14.87 -4.56
N THR A 342 2.06 14.25 -4.11
CA THR A 342 1.70 14.20 -2.68
C THR A 342 2.77 13.47 -1.85
N PHE A 343 3.33 12.37 -2.36
CA PHE A 343 4.45 11.68 -1.74
C PHE A 343 5.66 12.59 -1.50
N GLU A 344 6.10 13.32 -2.52
CA GLU A 344 7.25 14.22 -2.40
C GLU A 344 7.00 15.37 -1.42
N ARG A 345 5.76 15.89 -1.38
CA ARG A 345 5.38 16.93 -0.40
C ARG A 345 5.46 16.41 1.03
N CYS A 346 4.99 15.18 1.27
CA CYS A 346 5.07 14.52 2.58
C CYS A 346 6.54 14.38 3.03
N ILE A 347 7.41 13.84 2.17
CA ILE A 347 8.85 13.71 2.49
C ILE A 347 9.46 15.07 2.82
N LYS A 348 9.16 16.10 2.02
CA LYS A 348 9.71 17.46 2.25
C LYS A 348 9.24 18.02 3.60
N ALA A 349 7.99 17.81 4.00
CA ALA A 349 7.46 18.26 5.29
C ALA A 349 8.15 17.57 6.48
N GLU A 350 8.38 16.26 6.39
CA GLU A 350 9.05 15.48 7.45
C GLU A 350 10.56 15.78 7.56
N VAL A 351 11.22 16.08 6.44
CA VAL A 351 12.61 16.56 6.44
C VAL A 351 12.73 17.90 7.18
N LEU A 352 11.68 18.72 7.13
CA LEU A 352 11.58 19.95 7.90
C LEU A 352 11.22 19.71 9.39
N GLY A 353 10.86 18.49 9.79
CA GLY A 353 10.52 18.17 11.18
C GLY A 353 9.17 18.75 11.60
N VAL A 354 8.32 19.11 10.64
CA VAL A 354 6.87 19.07 10.83
C VAL A 354 6.57 17.57 10.93
N GLY A 355 5.98 17.08 12.02
CA GLY A 355 5.83 15.64 12.28
C GLY A 355 5.14 14.86 11.13
N ALA A 356 5.06 13.54 11.25
CA ALA A 356 4.48 12.63 10.25
C ALA A 356 3.02 12.96 9.84
N ASP A 357 2.35 13.88 10.53
CA ASP A 357 1.00 14.36 10.19
C ASP A 357 0.98 15.56 9.24
N GLY A 358 2.14 16.00 8.73
CA GLY A 358 2.23 17.06 7.72
C GLY A 358 1.58 18.38 8.16
N MET A 359 1.28 19.26 7.20
CA MET A 359 0.61 20.55 7.45
C MET A 359 -0.92 20.48 7.37
N ALA A 360 -1.55 19.32 7.11
CA ALA A 360 -3.00 19.23 6.94
C ALA A 360 -3.58 17.80 7.00
N GLY A 361 -2.87 16.79 7.55
CA GLY A 361 -3.39 15.41 7.56
C GLY A 361 -3.50 14.73 6.19
N GLU A 362 -3.11 15.38 5.09
CA GLU A 362 -2.99 14.75 3.76
C GLU A 362 -1.79 13.80 3.73
N LYS A 363 -2.02 12.55 4.13
CA LYS A 363 -1.09 11.44 3.90
C LYS A 363 -1.33 10.88 2.50
N ASN A 364 -0.26 10.46 1.82
CA ASN A 364 -0.42 9.73 0.57
C ASN A 364 -1.18 8.42 0.83
N LEU A 365 -2.16 8.11 -0.02
CA LEU A 365 -3.03 6.93 0.13
C LEU A 365 -3.69 6.85 1.53
N HIS A 366 -4.22 7.97 2.02
CA HIS A 366 -4.86 8.07 3.35
C HIS A 366 -6.14 7.22 3.49
N ASP A 367 -6.78 6.86 2.39
CA ASP A 367 -8.00 6.07 2.34
C ASP A 367 -7.73 4.58 2.07
N ALA A 368 -6.49 4.11 2.23
CA ALA A 368 -6.14 2.70 2.03
C ALA A 368 -7.04 1.75 2.84
N ASP A 369 -7.25 2.05 4.11
CA ASP A 369 -8.05 1.19 5.01
C ASP A 369 -9.52 1.14 4.57
N PHE A 370 -10.05 2.27 4.11
CA PHE A 370 -11.39 2.33 3.53
C PHE A 370 -11.48 1.53 2.24
N THR A 371 -10.51 1.70 1.34
CA THR A 371 -10.45 1.01 0.05
C THR A 371 -10.35 -0.51 0.25
N ILE A 372 -9.50 -0.95 1.17
CA ILE A 372 -9.39 -2.37 1.56
C ILE A 372 -10.72 -2.87 2.09
N SER A 373 -11.38 -2.11 2.98
CA SER A 373 -12.69 -2.49 3.53
C SER A 373 -13.77 -2.58 2.45
N LEU A 374 -13.79 -1.66 1.49
CA LEU A 374 -14.74 -1.66 0.38
C LEU A 374 -14.58 -2.92 -0.50
N PHE A 375 -13.37 -3.21 -0.95
CA PHE A 375 -13.10 -4.41 -1.74
C PHE A 375 -13.28 -5.69 -0.92
N ARG A 376 -12.94 -5.69 0.38
CA ARG A 376 -13.18 -6.82 1.28
C ARG A 376 -14.66 -7.11 1.43
N PHE A 377 -15.50 -6.10 1.62
CA PHE A 377 -16.96 -6.26 1.64
C PHE A 377 -17.44 -6.90 0.33
N CYS A 378 -17.01 -6.37 -0.82
CA CYS A 378 -17.35 -6.92 -2.13
C CYS A 378 -16.87 -8.36 -2.36
N GLN A 379 -15.69 -8.73 -1.85
CA GLN A 379 -15.17 -10.09 -1.87
C GLN A 379 -16.10 -11.04 -1.09
N LEU A 380 -16.45 -10.66 0.15
CA LEU A 380 -17.24 -11.49 1.07
C LEU A 380 -18.68 -11.73 0.58
N LEU A 381 -19.23 -10.86 -0.28
CA LEU A 381 -20.53 -11.08 -0.94
C LEU A 381 -20.51 -12.29 -1.88
N CYS A 382 -19.35 -12.62 -2.47
CA CYS A 382 -19.18 -13.72 -3.42
C CYS A 382 -18.48 -14.95 -2.83
N GLU A 383 -17.92 -14.82 -1.61
CA GLU A 383 -17.22 -15.90 -0.91
C GLU A 383 -18.09 -17.16 -0.80
N GLY A 384 -17.46 -18.32 -0.97
CA GLY A 384 -18.17 -19.61 -0.98
C GLY A 384 -18.88 -19.92 -2.31
N HIS A 385 -18.43 -19.28 -3.40
CA HIS A 385 -18.86 -19.50 -4.78
C HIS A 385 -20.35 -19.20 -5.02
N ASN A 386 -20.82 -18.05 -4.55
CA ASN A 386 -22.21 -17.64 -4.70
C ASN A 386 -22.50 -17.14 -6.13
N LEU A 387 -22.81 -18.08 -7.03
CA LEU A 387 -23.04 -17.80 -8.46
C LEU A 387 -24.18 -16.80 -8.70
N GLU A 388 -25.22 -16.80 -7.85
CA GLU A 388 -26.32 -15.85 -8.00
C GLU A 388 -25.87 -14.41 -7.72
N PHE A 389 -25.11 -14.20 -6.65
CA PHE A 389 -24.58 -12.89 -6.29
C PHE A 389 -23.51 -12.42 -7.29
N GLN A 390 -22.60 -13.33 -7.70
CA GLN A 390 -21.59 -13.08 -8.74
C GLN A 390 -22.22 -12.56 -10.05
N ASN A 391 -23.30 -13.20 -10.52
CA ASN A 391 -24.02 -12.75 -11.72
C ASN A 391 -24.73 -11.41 -11.50
N TYR A 392 -25.27 -11.19 -10.31
CA TYR A 392 -25.97 -9.96 -9.97
C TYR A 392 -25.02 -8.76 -9.85
N LEU A 393 -23.77 -8.94 -9.41
CA LEU A 393 -22.73 -7.88 -9.47
C LEU A 393 -22.36 -7.47 -10.89
N ARG A 394 -22.44 -8.40 -11.86
CA ARG A 394 -22.18 -8.12 -13.28
C ARG A 394 -23.37 -7.45 -13.96
N SER A 395 -24.58 -7.93 -13.67
CA SER A 395 -25.79 -7.52 -14.37
C SER A 395 -27.04 -7.56 -13.49
N GLN A 396 -27.61 -6.39 -13.18
CA GLN A 396 -28.86 -6.30 -12.41
C GLN A 396 -30.09 -6.43 -13.33
N THR A 397 -30.44 -7.66 -13.68
CA THR A 397 -31.63 -7.93 -14.50
C THR A 397 -32.91 -7.49 -13.79
N GLY A 398 -33.71 -6.66 -14.46
CA GLY A 398 -34.96 -6.12 -13.90
C GLY A 398 -34.87 -4.72 -13.29
N SER A 399 -33.67 -4.12 -13.32
CA SER A 399 -33.40 -2.70 -13.01
C SER A 399 -33.28 -1.85 -14.28
N ASN A 400 -33.51 -0.54 -14.17
CA ASN A 400 -33.46 0.40 -15.31
C ASN A 400 -32.03 0.75 -15.77
N THR A 401 -31.05 0.63 -14.88
CA THR A 401 -29.64 0.85 -15.19
C THR A 401 -28.85 -0.36 -14.70
N ASN A 402 -27.77 -0.67 -15.42
CA ASN A 402 -26.90 -1.78 -15.10
C ASN A 402 -25.52 -1.24 -14.76
N VAL A 403 -25.01 -1.60 -13.58
CA VAL A 403 -23.69 -1.21 -13.10
C VAL A 403 -22.87 -2.48 -12.98
N ASN A 404 -21.80 -2.56 -13.75
CA ASN A 404 -20.92 -3.72 -13.77
C ASN A 404 -19.75 -3.52 -12.80
N ILE A 405 -19.95 -3.93 -11.54
CA ILE A 405 -18.98 -3.76 -10.45
C ILE A 405 -17.66 -4.48 -10.76
N ILE A 406 -17.71 -5.58 -11.51
CA ILE A 406 -16.53 -6.36 -11.90
C ILE A 406 -15.61 -5.51 -12.78
N ILE A 407 -16.17 -4.78 -13.75
CA ILE A 407 -15.38 -3.89 -14.62
C ILE A 407 -14.87 -2.68 -13.83
N CYS A 408 -15.68 -2.08 -12.96
CA CYS A 408 -15.22 -1.00 -12.08
C CYS A 408 -14.02 -1.43 -11.20
N THR A 409 -14.00 -2.69 -10.75
CA THR A 409 -12.88 -3.26 -9.99
C THR A 409 -11.62 -3.37 -10.84
N VAL A 410 -11.74 -3.78 -12.11
CA VAL A 410 -10.61 -3.83 -13.06
C VAL A 410 -10.10 -2.43 -13.40
N ASP A 411 -10.99 -1.46 -13.59
CA ASP A 411 -10.61 -0.07 -13.86
C ASP A 411 -9.80 0.53 -12.71
N TYR A 412 -10.22 0.29 -11.45
CA TYR A 412 -9.42 0.68 -10.28
C TYR A 412 -8.07 -0.03 -10.23
N LEU A 413 -8.02 -1.34 -10.52
CA LEU A 413 -6.76 -2.10 -10.55
C LEU A 413 -5.77 -1.53 -11.58
N LEU A 414 -6.26 -1.10 -12.74
CA LEU A 414 -5.44 -0.49 -13.78
C LEU A 414 -4.86 0.85 -13.30
N SER A 415 -5.67 1.73 -12.72
CA SER A 415 -5.18 3.00 -12.16
C SER A 415 -4.17 2.78 -11.02
N LEU A 416 -4.41 1.77 -10.16
CA LEU A 416 -3.47 1.39 -9.12
C LEU A 416 -2.15 0.89 -9.71
N GLN A 417 -2.20 0.08 -10.77
CA GLN A 417 -1.02 -0.42 -11.47
C GLN A 417 -0.19 0.71 -12.09
N GLU A 418 -0.84 1.68 -12.76
CA GLU A 418 -0.18 2.86 -13.32
C GLU A 418 0.55 3.65 -12.23
N SER A 419 -0.11 3.88 -11.08
CA SER A 419 0.50 4.58 -9.95
C SER A 419 1.72 3.84 -9.36
N LEU A 420 1.66 2.49 -9.28
CA LEU A 420 2.79 1.66 -8.83
C LEU A 420 3.95 1.68 -9.83
N MET A 421 3.65 1.79 -11.13
CA MET A 421 4.67 1.90 -12.18
C MET A 421 5.42 3.23 -12.08
N ASP A 422 4.70 4.34 -11.89
CA ASP A 422 5.31 5.66 -11.71
C ASP A 422 6.21 5.69 -10.47
N PHE A 423 5.77 5.05 -9.38
CA PHE A 423 6.57 4.91 -8.18
C PHE A 423 7.83 4.07 -8.41
N TYR A 424 7.71 2.94 -9.15
CA TYR A 424 8.87 2.16 -9.56
C TYR A 424 9.88 3.02 -10.33
N TRP A 425 9.42 3.84 -11.29
CA TRP A 425 10.30 4.70 -12.07
C TRP A 425 11.01 5.75 -11.21
N HIS A 426 10.29 6.35 -10.25
CA HIS A 426 10.87 7.30 -9.29
C HIS A 426 12.01 6.69 -8.46
N TYR A 427 11.90 5.40 -8.10
CA TYR A 427 12.95 4.70 -7.38
C TYR A 427 13.97 4.03 -8.29
N SER A 428 13.69 3.82 -9.58
CA SER A 428 14.53 3.02 -10.50
C SER A 428 16.00 3.43 -10.46
N GLY A 429 16.29 4.73 -10.52
CA GLY A 429 17.65 5.29 -10.48
C GLY A 429 18.29 5.40 -9.08
N LYS A 430 17.57 5.07 -8.00
CA LYS A 430 18.08 5.09 -6.63
C LYS A 430 18.52 3.68 -6.22
N GLU A 431 19.66 3.54 -5.56
CA GLU A 431 20.15 2.21 -5.12
C GLU A 431 19.23 1.56 -4.08
N THR A 432 18.67 2.34 -3.16
CA THR A 432 17.80 1.85 -2.09
C THR A 432 16.47 2.60 -2.05
N VAL A 433 15.42 1.88 -1.62
CA VAL A 433 14.13 2.49 -1.28
C VAL A 433 14.22 3.00 0.15
N ASP A 434 13.84 4.26 0.37
CA ASP A 434 13.83 4.88 1.69
C ASP A 434 12.69 4.32 2.57
N ALA A 435 12.74 4.60 3.88
CA ALA A 435 11.75 4.04 4.81
C ALA A 435 10.31 4.46 4.48
N HIS A 436 10.08 5.73 4.16
CA HIS A 436 8.76 6.24 3.78
C HIS A 436 8.29 5.66 2.44
N GLY A 437 9.21 5.44 1.50
CA GLY A 437 8.89 4.77 0.25
C GLY A 437 8.49 3.32 0.46
N LYS A 438 9.17 2.60 1.36
CA LYS A 438 8.79 1.23 1.75
C LYS A 438 7.38 1.19 2.35
N GLU A 439 7.07 2.07 3.31
CA GLU A 439 5.77 2.08 3.98
C GLU A 439 4.61 2.34 3.00
N ASN A 440 4.73 3.38 2.17
CA ASN A 440 3.68 3.72 1.20
C ASN A 440 3.54 2.65 0.10
N PHE A 441 4.65 2.05 -0.34
CA PHE A 441 4.60 0.98 -1.33
C PHE A 441 4.00 -0.30 -0.76
N CYS A 442 4.33 -0.68 0.48
CA CYS A 442 3.67 -1.79 1.18
C CYS A 442 2.16 -1.54 1.34
N ARG A 443 1.75 -0.31 1.68
CA ARG A 443 0.32 0.06 1.78
C ARG A 443 -0.40 -0.15 0.45
N ALA A 444 0.19 0.29 -0.66
CA ALA A 444 -0.39 0.08 -2.00
C ALA A 444 -0.38 -1.38 -2.45
N ILE A 445 0.66 -2.15 -2.11
CA ILE A 445 0.70 -3.60 -2.32
C ILE A 445 -0.46 -4.28 -1.59
N ASN A 446 -0.74 -3.90 -0.35
CA ASN A 446 -1.85 -4.48 0.42
C ASN A 446 -3.20 -4.17 -0.21
N VAL A 447 -3.41 -2.95 -0.72
CA VAL A 447 -4.61 -2.61 -1.50
C VAL A 447 -4.71 -3.49 -2.75
N ALA A 448 -3.62 -3.61 -3.53
CA ALA A 448 -3.60 -4.44 -4.74
C ALA A 448 -3.90 -5.92 -4.42
N LYS A 449 -3.36 -6.43 -3.31
CA LYS A 449 -3.59 -7.79 -2.82
C LYS A 449 -5.08 -8.02 -2.56
N GLN A 450 -5.72 -7.09 -1.87
CA GLN A 450 -7.16 -7.16 -1.61
C GLN A 450 -7.98 -7.13 -2.91
N VAL A 451 -7.59 -6.33 -3.90
CA VAL A 451 -8.27 -6.28 -5.21
C VAL A 451 -8.13 -7.62 -5.96
N PHE A 452 -6.94 -8.23 -6.01
CA PHE A 452 -6.75 -9.54 -6.64
C PHE A 452 -7.57 -10.64 -5.94
N ASN A 453 -7.62 -10.65 -4.62
CA ASN A 453 -8.46 -11.59 -3.86
C ASN A 453 -9.94 -11.39 -4.18
N THR A 454 -10.38 -10.14 -4.34
CA THR A 454 -11.76 -9.80 -4.72
C THR A 454 -12.10 -10.30 -6.13
N LEU A 455 -11.23 -10.06 -7.11
CA LEU A 455 -11.38 -10.56 -8.48
C LEU A 455 -11.40 -12.08 -8.54
N THR A 456 -10.62 -12.73 -7.68
CA THR A 456 -10.58 -14.20 -7.55
C THR A 456 -11.95 -14.75 -7.13
N GLU A 457 -12.57 -14.21 -6.08
CA GLU A 457 -13.91 -14.63 -5.63
C GLU A 457 -15.02 -14.34 -6.66
N TYR A 458 -14.83 -13.38 -7.56
CA TYR A 458 -15.79 -13.12 -8.64
C TYR A 458 -15.84 -14.21 -9.71
N ILE A 459 -14.75 -14.99 -9.87
CA ILE A 459 -14.63 -15.99 -10.95
C ILE A 459 -14.59 -17.43 -10.45
N GLN A 460 -14.15 -17.66 -9.21
CA GLN A 460 -14.05 -19.00 -8.62
C GLN A 460 -15.41 -19.69 -8.46
N GLY A 461 -15.40 -21.03 -8.55
CA GLY A 461 -16.60 -21.84 -8.59
C GLY A 461 -17.32 -21.61 -9.92
N PRO A 462 -16.77 -22.19 -10.99
CA PRO A 462 -16.55 -21.52 -12.27
C PRO A 462 -17.75 -20.70 -12.71
N CYS A 463 -17.52 -19.39 -12.92
CA CYS A 463 -18.50 -18.45 -13.48
C CYS A 463 -18.09 -18.01 -14.90
N PRO A 464 -18.51 -18.73 -15.95
CA PRO A 464 -18.02 -18.50 -17.32
C PRO A 464 -18.27 -17.10 -17.83
N GLN A 465 -19.38 -16.49 -17.44
CA GLN A 465 -19.75 -15.15 -17.90
C GLN A 465 -18.92 -14.05 -17.22
N ASN A 466 -18.48 -14.24 -15.97
CA ASN A 466 -17.53 -13.33 -15.32
C ASN A 466 -16.13 -13.49 -15.91
N GLN A 467 -15.69 -14.74 -16.15
CA GLN A 467 -14.43 -15.02 -16.85
C GLN A 467 -14.39 -14.37 -18.24
N LEU A 468 -15.47 -14.48 -19.02
CA LEU A 468 -15.58 -13.83 -20.33
C LEU A 468 -15.58 -12.30 -20.24
N ALA A 469 -16.26 -11.73 -19.23
CA ALA A 469 -16.26 -10.28 -19.00
C ALA A 469 -14.85 -9.76 -18.69
N LEU A 470 -14.10 -10.47 -17.84
CA LEU A 470 -12.71 -10.14 -17.53
C LEU A 470 -11.78 -10.33 -18.73
N ALA A 471 -11.94 -11.41 -19.50
CA ALA A 471 -11.11 -11.68 -20.68
C ALA A 471 -11.24 -10.60 -21.76
N ASN A 472 -12.43 -10.00 -21.91
CA ASN A 472 -12.68 -8.89 -22.85
C ASN A 472 -12.46 -7.50 -22.23
N SER A 473 -12.04 -7.43 -20.97
CA SER A 473 -11.74 -6.17 -20.28
C SER A 473 -10.26 -5.79 -20.47
N ARG A 474 -9.86 -4.66 -19.87
CA ARG A 474 -8.47 -4.19 -19.84
C ARG A 474 -7.61 -4.86 -18.76
N LEU A 475 -8.08 -5.95 -18.17
CA LEU A 475 -7.35 -6.68 -17.12
C LEU A 475 -5.94 -7.11 -17.59
N TRP A 476 -5.79 -7.52 -18.85
CA TRP A 476 -4.50 -7.94 -19.42
C TRP A 476 -3.47 -6.80 -19.50
N ASP A 477 -3.92 -5.56 -19.69
CA ASP A 477 -3.06 -4.38 -19.65
C ASP A 477 -2.45 -4.24 -18.24
N ALA A 478 -3.30 -4.32 -17.21
CA ALA A 478 -2.87 -4.24 -15.81
C ALA A 478 -1.94 -5.41 -15.43
N ILE A 479 -2.27 -6.65 -15.79
CA ILE A 479 -1.43 -7.83 -15.48
C ILE A 479 -0.04 -7.68 -16.11
N SER A 480 0.03 -7.20 -17.36
CA SER A 480 1.30 -6.96 -18.05
C SER A 480 2.16 -5.94 -17.31
N GLY A 481 1.54 -4.87 -16.81
CA GLY A 481 2.22 -3.86 -15.98
C GLY A 481 2.73 -4.43 -14.65
N PHE A 482 1.93 -5.24 -13.96
CA PHE A 482 2.37 -5.91 -12.72
C PHE A 482 3.53 -6.89 -12.95
N LEU A 483 3.49 -7.69 -14.03
CA LEU A 483 4.59 -8.60 -14.38
C LEU A 483 5.91 -7.83 -14.62
N TYR A 484 5.83 -6.67 -15.29
CA TYR A 484 6.98 -5.79 -15.45
C TYR A 484 7.52 -5.32 -14.10
N ILE A 485 6.66 -4.78 -13.22
CA ILE A 485 7.04 -4.32 -11.88
C ILE A 485 7.69 -5.46 -11.08
N PHE A 486 7.10 -6.66 -11.07
CA PHE A 486 7.63 -7.82 -10.35
C PHE A 486 9.03 -8.20 -10.84
N SER A 487 9.25 -8.32 -12.14
CA SER A 487 10.56 -8.72 -12.68
C SER A 487 11.69 -7.75 -12.29
N HIS A 488 11.41 -6.45 -12.33
CA HIS A 488 12.40 -5.42 -12.06
C HIS A 488 12.62 -5.20 -10.57
N MET A 489 11.54 -5.12 -9.78
CA MET A 489 11.63 -4.93 -8.34
C MET A 489 12.20 -6.17 -7.66
N GLN A 490 11.83 -7.39 -8.06
CA GLN A 490 12.40 -8.61 -7.49
C GLN A 490 13.93 -8.66 -7.66
N ARG A 491 14.43 -8.31 -8.85
CA ARG A 491 15.88 -8.24 -9.11
C ARG A 491 16.57 -7.16 -8.28
N LYS A 492 15.93 -6.01 -8.05
CA LYS A 492 16.48 -4.90 -7.28
C LYS A 492 16.47 -5.16 -5.78
N LEU A 493 15.31 -5.51 -5.23
CA LEU A 493 15.11 -5.70 -3.79
C LEU A 493 15.90 -6.91 -3.25
N SER A 494 16.21 -7.90 -4.09
CA SER A 494 17.03 -9.06 -3.69
C SER A 494 18.51 -8.75 -3.50
N GLN A 495 18.99 -7.59 -3.97
CA GLN A 495 20.39 -7.19 -3.83
C GLN A 495 20.71 -6.62 -2.44
N ASP A 496 19.70 -6.12 -1.72
CA ASP A 496 19.86 -5.48 -0.41
C ASP A 496 19.08 -6.25 0.68
N PRO A 497 19.76 -6.85 1.68
CA PRO A 497 19.09 -7.58 2.75
C PRO A 497 18.14 -6.71 3.59
N LEU A 498 18.32 -5.38 3.61
CA LEU A 498 17.42 -4.47 4.32
C LEU A 498 16.06 -4.29 3.63
N GLN A 499 15.86 -4.87 2.45
CA GLN A 499 14.64 -4.74 1.64
C GLN A 499 13.88 -6.07 1.49
N ILE A 500 14.31 -7.12 2.21
CA ILE A 500 13.70 -8.46 2.17
C ILE A 500 12.22 -8.44 2.57
N GLU A 501 11.84 -7.60 3.54
CA GLU A 501 10.44 -7.47 3.95
C GLU A 501 9.55 -6.99 2.80
N LEU A 502 9.96 -5.94 2.11
CA LEU A 502 9.23 -5.44 0.95
C LEU A 502 9.20 -6.46 -0.19
N LEU A 503 10.30 -7.19 -0.40
CA LEU A 503 10.34 -8.29 -1.35
C LEU A 503 9.34 -9.40 -0.99
N ARG A 504 9.21 -9.75 0.29
CA ARG A 504 8.27 -10.76 0.76
C ARG A 504 6.83 -10.35 0.46
N GLU A 505 6.45 -9.10 0.74
CA GLU A 505 5.11 -8.59 0.42
C GLU A 505 4.85 -8.57 -1.09
N LEU A 506 5.84 -8.19 -1.90
CA LEU A 506 5.74 -8.24 -3.35
C LEU A 506 5.51 -9.68 -3.87
N MET A 507 6.21 -10.67 -3.30
CA MET A 507 6.04 -12.08 -3.66
C MET A 507 4.67 -12.64 -3.23
N LYS A 508 4.13 -12.19 -2.08
CA LYS A 508 2.76 -12.52 -1.67
C LYS A 508 1.74 -11.97 -2.68
N LEU A 509 1.92 -10.72 -3.13
CA LEU A 509 1.07 -10.13 -4.17
C LEU A 509 1.15 -10.91 -5.49
N GLN A 510 2.36 -11.30 -5.91
CA GLN A 510 2.54 -12.11 -7.11
C GLN A 510 1.83 -13.47 -7.01
N LYS A 511 1.90 -14.13 -5.84
CA LYS A 511 1.16 -15.37 -5.57
C LYS A 511 -0.35 -15.15 -5.77
N ASP A 512 -0.93 -14.12 -5.17
CA ASP A 512 -2.37 -13.87 -5.24
C ASP A 512 -2.82 -13.50 -6.67
N MET A 513 -2.00 -12.77 -7.43
CA MET A 513 -2.25 -12.53 -8.87
C MET A 513 -2.25 -13.84 -9.67
N ILE A 514 -1.30 -14.75 -9.41
CA ILE A 514 -1.25 -16.05 -10.11
C ILE A 514 -2.46 -16.91 -9.75
N ILE A 515 -2.91 -16.90 -8.48
CA ILE A 515 -4.12 -17.60 -8.07
C ILE A 515 -5.34 -17.09 -8.86
N MET A 516 -5.48 -15.78 -9.01
CA MET A 516 -6.54 -15.18 -9.84
C MET A 516 -6.48 -15.68 -11.29
N LEU A 517 -5.29 -15.73 -11.90
CA LEU A 517 -5.08 -16.24 -13.26
C LEU A 517 -5.44 -17.72 -13.38
N LEU A 518 -5.10 -18.53 -12.38
CA LEU A 518 -5.48 -19.95 -12.33
C LEU A 518 -7.00 -20.12 -12.23
N SER A 519 -7.68 -19.27 -11.44
CA SER A 519 -9.15 -19.27 -11.35
C SER A 519 -9.84 -18.81 -12.65
N MET A 520 -9.17 -18.04 -13.51
CA MET A 520 -9.68 -17.77 -14.87
C MET A 520 -9.65 -19.00 -15.79
N LEU A 521 -8.78 -19.97 -15.50
CA LEU A 521 -8.67 -21.22 -16.24
C LEU A 521 -9.62 -22.30 -15.74
N GLU A 522 -10.23 -22.10 -14.57
CA GLU A 522 -11.15 -23.05 -13.95
C GLU A 522 -12.38 -23.29 -14.85
N GLY A 523 -12.68 -24.56 -15.12
CA GLY A 523 -13.84 -24.94 -15.94
C GLY A 523 -13.66 -24.76 -17.46
N ASN A 524 -12.48 -24.35 -17.95
CA ASN A 524 -12.25 -24.25 -19.40
C ASN A 524 -12.09 -25.64 -20.05
N VAL A 525 -12.87 -25.86 -21.11
CA VAL A 525 -12.69 -27.01 -22.01
C VAL A 525 -11.47 -26.74 -22.91
N LEU A 526 -10.68 -27.78 -23.22
CA LEU A 526 -9.55 -27.73 -24.15
C LEU A 526 -9.96 -26.96 -25.43
N ASN A 527 -9.34 -25.79 -25.68
CA ASN A 527 -9.63 -24.80 -26.75
C ASN A 527 -10.72 -23.74 -26.50
N GLY A 528 -11.11 -23.45 -25.26
CA GLY A 528 -11.95 -22.29 -24.95
C GLY A 528 -11.31 -20.94 -25.31
N PRO A 529 -12.09 -19.87 -25.54
CA PRO A 529 -11.58 -18.54 -25.91
C PRO A 529 -10.58 -17.97 -24.88
N SER A 530 -10.67 -18.38 -23.61
CA SER A 530 -9.75 -17.99 -22.54
C SER A 530 -8.34 -18.59 -22.68
N ASN A 531 -8.15 -19.67 -23.45
CA ASN A 531 -6.83 -20.29 -23.71
C ASN A 531 -6.15 -19.71 -24.97
N LEU A 532 -6.83 -18.81 -25.69
CA LEU A 532 -6.35 -18.20 -26.94
C LEU A 532 -5.73 -16.81 -26.74
N PHE A 533 -5.67 -16.30 -25.51
CA PHE A 533 -5.12 -14.99 -25.16
C PHE A 533 -3.93 -15.09 -24.21
#